data_AF-A0A0B3S7T3-F1
#
_entry.id   AF-A0A0B3S7T3-F1
#
_cell.length_a   1.000
_cell.length_b   1.000
_cell.length_c   1.000
_cell.angle_alpha   90.00
_cell.angle_beta   90.00
_cell.angle_gamma   90.00
#
_symmetry.space_group_name_H-M   'P 1'
#
loop_
_entity.id
_entity.type
_entity.pdbx_description
1 polymer ?
#
loop_
_entity_poly.entity_id
_entity_poly.type
_entity_poly.pdbx_seq_one_letter_code
_entity_poly.pdbx_strand_id
1 'polypeptide(L)'
;MKPALIALAALGLATPALGQSYACAPWGAASDTAPIAAITVSQRMITIEQGGLKTTARMAQATLKRRIFLAEDAALVVYGDAVLNAGQPPAFGDRVTLQHLRYDATAPNLAQTACERLK
;
A
#
# COMPACT_ATOMS: atom_id res chain seq x y z
N MET A 1 -30.21 -48.36 3.92
CA MET A 1 -28.77 -48.02 3.90
C MET A 1 -28.63 -46.66 3.23
N LYS A 2 -28.25 -45.61 3.97
CA LYS A 2 -28.15 -44.22 3.49
C LYS A 2 -26.71 -43.96 3.03
N PRO A 3 -26.46 -43.52 1.79
CA PRO A 3 -25.15 -43.00 1.44
C PRO A 3 -25.04 -41.56 1.92
N ALA A 4 -24.15 -41.31 2.89
CA ALA A 4 -23.69 -39.97 3.21
C ALA A 4 -22.68 -39.55 2.14
N LEU A 5 -23.11 -38.68 1.23
CA LEU A 5 -22.21 -38.03 0.28
C LEU A 5 -21.39 -36.97 1.01
N ILE A 6 -20.09 -37.22 1.05
CA ILE A 6 -19.05 -36.37 1.62
C ILE A 6 -19.01 -35.06 0.81
N ALA A 7 -19.32 -33.95 1.46
CA ALA A 7 -19.10 -32.62 0.90
C ALA A 7 -17.59 -32.35 0.84
N LEU A 8 -17.01 -32.32 -0.37
CA LEU A 8 -15.68 -31.75 -0.58
C LEU A 8 -15.77 -30.24 -0.32
N ALA A 9 -15.30 -29.82 0.85
CA ALA A 9 -14.96 -28.44 1.11
C ALA A 9 -13.81 -28.06 0.18
N ALA A 10 -14.13 -27.40 -0.93
CA ALA A 10 -13.16 -26.67 -1.71
C ALA A 10 -12.63 -25.52 -0.82
N LEU A 11 -11.56 -25.81 -0.07
CA LEU A 11 -10.65 -24.79 0.44
C LEU A 11 -10.12 -24.06 -0.78
N GLY A 12 -10.84 -23.00 -1.17
CA GLY A 12 -10.36 -22.03 -2.14
C GLY A 12 -9.03 -21.54 -1.63
N LEU A 13 -7.96 -22.05 -2.23
CA LEU A 13 -6.61 -21.51 -2.12
C LEU A 13 -6.72 -20.08 -2.66
N ALA A 14 -7.05 -19.15 -1.78
CA ALA A 14 -6.91 -17.74 -2.05
C ALA A 14 -5.42 -17.56 -2.35
N THR A 15 -5.08 -17.45 -3.64
CA THR A 15 -3.75 -17.06 -4.08
C THR A 15 -3.37 -15.85 -3.25
N PRO A 16 -2.28 -15.90 -2.46
CA PRO A 16 -1.91 -14.77 -1.63
C PRO A 16 -1.80 -13.56 -2.54
N ALA A 17 -2.60 -12.53 -2.26
CA ALA A 17 -2.50 -11.28 -2.99
C ALA A 17 -1.05 -10.80 -2.81
N LEU A 18 -0.24 -10.88 -3.87
CA LEU A 18 1.18 -10.55 -3.84
C LEU A 18 1.31 -9.08 -3.44
N GLY A 19 1.52 -8.85 -2.15
CA GLY A 19 1.89 -7.56 -1.60
C GLY A 19 3.34 -7.30 -1.91
N GLN A 20 3.68 -6.05 -2.21
CA GLN A 20 5.05 -5.62 -2.42
C GLN A 20 5.47 -4.71 -1.28
N SER A 21 6.57 -5.05 -0.64
CA SER A 21 7.09 -4.30 0.50
C SER A 21 8.22 -3.38 0.06
N TYR A 22 8.24 -2.18 0.63
CA TYR A 22 9.20 -1.13 0.35
C TYR A 22 9.72 -0.55 1.66
N ALA A 23 11.04 -0.35 1.76
CA ALA A 23 11.65 0.48 2.80
C ALA A 23 11.64 1.93 2.33
N CYS A 24 11.26 2.85 3.21
CA CYS A 24 11.15 4.27 2.89
C CYS A 24 12.26 5.06 3.58
N ALA A 25 12.79 6.08 2.89
CA ALA A 25 13.60 7.09 3.54
C ALA A 25 12.74 7.95 4.49
N PRO A 26 13.34 8.69 5.43
CA PRO A 26 12.61 9.68 6.22
C PRO A 26 11.84 10.66 5.33
N TRP A 27 10.75 11.22 5.85
CA TRP A 27 10.01 12.28 5.16
C TRP A 27 10.93 13.47 4.83
N GLY A 28 10.79 14.02 3.61
CA GLY A 28 11.42 15.28 3.24
C GLY A 28 10.89 16.46 4.06
N ALA A 29 11.70 17.52 4.17
CA ALA A 29 11.48 18.80 4.85
C ALA A 29 10.42 18.85 5.97
N ALA A 30 10.89 18.88 7.22
CA ALA A 30 10.15 19.25 8.45
C ALA A 30 8.65 18.92 8.43
N SER A 31 8.31 17.66 8.17
CA SER A 31 6.95 17.21 8.38
C SER A 31 6.74 16.96 9.87
N ASP A 32 5.67 17.48 10.48
CA ASP A 32 5.18 17.01 11.79
C ASP A 32 4.61 15.58 11.73
N THR A 33 4.85 14.88 10.62
CA THR A 33 4.39 13.52 10.37
C THR A 33 5.36 12.56 11.02
N ALA A 34 4.85 11.60 11.77
CA ALA A 34 5.67 10.55 12.37
C ALA A 34 6.54 9.86 11.30
N PRO A 35 7.78 9.46 11.65
CA PRO A 35 8.71 8.88 10.69
C PRO A 35 8.13 7.60 10.11
N ILE A 36 8.24 7.46 8.79
CA ILE A 36 7.85 6.24 8.08
C ILE A 36 9.06 5.33 7.90
N ALA A 37 8.87 4.03 8.13
CA ALA A 37 9.90 3.01 7.94
C ALA A 37 9.65 2.17 6.69
N ALA A 38 8.43 1.69 6.51
CA ALA A 38 8.09 0.79 5.41
C ALA A 38 6.62 0.87 5.01
N ILE A 39 6.34 0.46 3.77
CA ILE A 39 4.98 0.19 3.29
C ILE A 39 4.90 -1.19 2.66
N THR A 40 3.75 -1.83 2.74
CA THR A 40 3.40 -3.01 1.95
C THR A 40 2.15 -2.72 1.15
N VAL A 41 2.26 -2.81 -0.18
CA VAL A 41 1.22 -2.43 -1.12
C VAL A 41 0.70 -3.68 -1.82
N SER A 42 -0.56 -4.03 -1.59
CA SER A 42 -1.29 -5.08 -2.32
C SER A 42 -2.39 -4.46 -3.18
N GLN A 43 -3.07 -5.21 -4.05
CA GLN A 43 -4.03 -4.66 -5.03
C GLN A 43 -5.05 -3.65 -4.46
N ARG A 44 -5.56 -3.87 -3.24
CA ARG A 44 -6.59 -3.00 -2.63
C ARG A 44 -6.26 -2.54 -1.21
N MET A 45 -5.17 -3.04 -0.64
CA MET A 45 -4.77 -2.73 0.74
C MET A 45 -3.35 -2.19 0.77
N ILE A 46 -3.13 -1.21 1.63
CA ILE A 46 -1.79 -0.77 2.01
C ILE A 46 -1.62 -1.03 3.51
N THR A 47 -0.45 -1.51 3.88
CA THR A 47 0.02 -1.54 5.25
C THR A 47 1.17 -0.56 5.39
N ILE A 48 1.14 0.27 6.41
CA ILE A 48 2.09 1.36 6.64
C ILE A 48 2.71 1.15 8.02
N GLU A 49 4.04 1.19 8.09
CA GLU A 49 4.78 1.21 9.34
C GLU A 49 5.31 2.62 9.61
N GLN A 50 4.69 3.31 10.56
CA GLN A 50 4.94 4.71 10.84
C GLN A 50 4.95 4.95 12.36
N GLY A 51 6.02 5.56 12.88
CA GLY A 51 6.16 5.85 14.32
C GLY A 51 6.12 4.61 15.23
N GLY A 52 6.52 3.44 14.73
CA GLY A 52 6.42 2.16 15.45
C GLY A 52 5.03 1.52 15.44
N LEU A 53 4.05 2.12 14.77
CA LEU A 53 2.72 1.58 14.58
C LEU A 53 2.55 0.99 13.17
N LYS A 54 1.80 -0.11 13.08
CA LYS A 54 1.46 -0.76 11.82
C LYS A 54 -0.01 -0.59 11.53
N THR A 55 -0.33 0.23 10.53
CA THR A 55 -1.71 0.54 10.13
C THR A 55 -2.01 -0.14 8.81
N THR A 56 -3.19 -0.77 8.68
CA THR A 56 -3.64 -1.36 7.42
C THR A 56 -4.92 -0.69 6.97
N ALA A 57 -4.96 -0.28 5.71
CA ALA A 57 -6.08 0.46 5.16
C ALA A 57 -6.42 0.03 3.74
N ARG A 58 -7.68 0.26 3.36
CA ARG A 58 -8.14 0.09 1.99
C ARG A 58 -7.75 1.31 1.17
N MET A 59 -7.21 1.06 -0.01
CA MET A 59 -6.93 2.12 -0.97
C MET A 59 -8.17 2.42 -1.83
N ALA A 60 -8.38 3.69 -2.12
CA ALA A 60 -9.26 4.13 -3.18
C ALA A 60 -8.71 3.66 -4.53
N GLN A 61 -9.61 3.22 -5.42
CA GLN A 61 -9.23 2.79 -6.76
C GLN A 61 -8.82 3.99 -7.60
N ALA A 62 -7.52 4.10 -7.85
CA ALA A 62 -6.94 4.93 -8.89
C ALA A 62 -6.12 4.02 -9.84
N THR A 63 -5.30 4.60 -10.71
CA THR A 63 -4.54 3.82 -11.70
C THR A 63 -3.45 2.98 -11.03
N LEU A 64 -2.93 1.94 -11.69
CA LEU A 64 -1.80 1.17 -11.15
C LEU A 64 -0.50 2.00 -10.99
N LYS A 65 -0.45 3.20 -11.58
CA LYS A 65 0.63 4.17 -11.38
C LYS A 65 0.44 5.05 -10.13
N ARG A 66 -0.78 5.08 -9.56
CA ARG A 66 -1.14 5.95 -8.44
C ARG A 66 -2.21 5.30 -7.57
N ARG A 67 -1.92 5.00 -6.32
CA ARG A 67 -2.92 4.55 -5.34
C ARG A 67 -3.04 5.54 -4.19
N ILE A 68 -4.25 5.67 -3.64
CA ILE A 68 -4.56 6.69 -2.63
C ILE A 68 -5.22 6.03 -1.42
N PHE A 69 -4.70 6.28 -0.23
CA PHE A 69 -5.38 6.07 1.03
C PHE A 69 -5.96 7.41 1.51
N LEU A 70 -7.20 7.40 1.99
CA LEU A 70 -7.92 8.57 2.46
C LEU A 70 -8.24 8.40 3.94
N ALA A 71 -7.76 9.34 4.75
CA ALA A 71 -8.19 9.61 6.11
C ALA A 71 -9.04 10.90 6.11
N GLU A 72 -9.69 11.20 7.23
CA GLU A 72 -10.58 12.38 7.32
C GLU A 72 -9.84 13.71 7.09
N ASP A 73 -8.58 13.79 7.52
CA ASP A 73 -7.75 14.99 7.47
C ASP A 73 -6.49 14.84 6.60
N ALA A 74 -6.30 13.67 5.97
CA ALA A 74 -5.09 13.41 5.20
C ALA A 74 -5.32 12.40 4.07
N ALA A 75 -4.46 12.47 3.06
CA ALA A 75 -4.36 11.48 2.00
C ALA A 75 -2.93 11.00 1.85
N LEU A 76 -2.75 9.70 1.70
CA LEU A 76 -1.46 9.09 1.37
C LEU A 76 -1.50 8.58 -0.06
N VAL A 77 -0.57 9.02 -0.89
CA VAL A 77 -0.49 8.67 -2.30
C VAL A 77 0.79 7.87 -2.56
N VAL A 78 0.64 6.65 -3.08
CA VAL A 78 1.75 5.85 -3.61
C VAL A 78 1.81 6.06 -5.11
N TYR A 79 2.94 6.56 -5.60
CA TYR A 79 3.21 6.77 -7.02
C TYR A 79 4.42 5.96 -7.47
N GLY A 80 4.36 5.37 -8.66
CA GLY A 80 5.50 4.65 -9.22
C GLY A 80 5.21 4.08 -10.59
N ASP A 81 6.27 3.59 -11.24
CA ASP A 81 6.13 2.95 -12.53
C ASP A 81 5.40 1.61 -12.41
N ALA A 82 4.53 1.33 -13.40
CA ALA A 82 3.87 0.04 -13.49
C ALA A 82 4.77 -0.95 -14.24
N VAL A 83 5.00 -2.11 -13.64
CA VAL A 83 5.68 -3.23 -14.28
C VAL A 83 4.65 -4.28 -14.66
N LEU A 84 4.73 -4.73 -15.91
CA LEU A 84 3.85 -5.74 -16.50
C LEU A 84 4.71 -6.94 -16.90
N ASN A 85 4.60 -8.03 -16.14
CA ASN A 85 5.26 -9.29 -16.47
C ASN A 85 4.24 -10.29 -17.00
N ALA A 86 4.60 -11.04 -18.04
CA ALA A 86 3.72 -12.05 -18.62
C ALA A 86 3.27 -13.06 -17.56
N GLY A 87 1.96 -13.25 -17.43
CA GLY A 87 1.36 -14.19 -16.46
C GLY A 87 1.31 -13.70 -15.01
N GLN A 88 1.71 -12.46 -14.72
CA GLN A 88 1.62 -11.88 -13.37
C GLN A 88 0.64 -10.69 -13.32
N PRO A 89 -0.04 -10.46 -12.18
CA PRO A 89 -0.80 -9.24 -11.99
C PRO A 89 0.10 -7.99 -12.09
N PRO A 90 -0.42 -6.87 -12.62
CA PRO A 90 0.32 -5.61 -12.63
C PRO A 90 0.77 -5.17 -11.24
N ALA A 91 1.95 -4.58 -11.21
CA ALA A 91 2.70 -4.28 -10.02
C ALA A 91 3.34 -2.89 -10.11
N PHE A 92 3.70 -2.31 -8.96
CA PHE A 92 4.65 -1.20 -8.96
C PHE A 92 6.06 -1.70 -9.31
N GLY A 93 6.96 -0.80 -9.71
CA GLY A 93 8.37 -1.09 -9.95
C GLY A 93 9.18 -1.23 -8.64
N ASP A 94 10.51 -1.25 -8.75
CA ASP A 94 11.40 -1.38 -7.59
C ASP A 94 11.50 -0.11 -6.75
N ARG A 95 11.04 1.03 -7.27
CA ARG A 95 11.00 2.32 -6.58
C ARG A 95 9.62 2.92 -6.67
N VAL A 96 9.16 3.48 -5.56
CA VAL A 96 7.93 4.26 -5.46
C VAL A 96 8.21 5.57 -4.71
N THR A 97 7.45 6.60 -5.02
CA THR A 97 7.37 7.83 -4.24
C THR A 97 6.12 7.76 -3.39
N LEU A 98 6.27 8.08 -2.10
CA LEU A 98 5.17 8.22 -1.18
C LEU A 98 4.95 9.69 -0.88
N GLN A 99 3.70 10.13 -0.95
CA GLN A 99 3.30 11.49 -0.62
C GLN A 99 2.23 11.44 0.47
N HIS A 100 2.41 12.25 1.52
CA HIS A 100 1.42 12.46 2.57
C HIS A 100 0.92 13.90 2.48
N LEU A 101 -0.33 14.05 2.08
CA LEU A 101 -1.02 15.32 1.98
C LEU A 101 -1.93 15.47 3.19
N ARG A 102 -1.57 16.35 4.12
CA ARG A 102 -2.43 16.71 5.25
C ARG A 102 -3.24 17.95 4.88
N TYR A 103 -4.55 17.84 5.00
CA TYR A 103 -5.44 18.99 4.89
C TYR A 103 -5.40 19.78 6.20
N ASP A 104 -4.99 21.03 6.10
CA ASP A 104 -5.05 22.03 7.16
C ASP A 104 -5.44 23.34 6.49
N ALA A 105 -6.51 23.98 6.98
CA ALA A 105 -7.06 25.20 6.40
C ALA A 105 -6.08 26.40 6.47
N THR A 106 -5.12 26.35 7.38
CA THR A 106 -4.16 27.43 7.66
C THR A 106 -2.76 27.11 7.16
N ALA A 107 -2.37 25.83 7.13
CA ALA A 107 -1.03 25.40 6.78
C ALA A 107 -1.03 24.02 6.09
N PRO A 108 -1.47 23.92 4.82
CA PRO A 108 -1.46 22.64 4.11
C PRO A 108 -0.04 22.09 4.05
N ASN A 109 0.11 20.80 4.39
CA ASN A 109 1.42 20.15 4.45
C ASN A 109 1.47 19.01 3.43
N LEU A 110 2.50 19.03 2.60
CA LEU A 110 2.85 17.93 1.71
C LEU A 110 4.22 17.41 2.10
N ALA A 111 4.26 16.22 2.70
CA ALA A 111 5.48 15.48 2.92
C ALA A 111 5.67 14.46 1.78
N GLN A 112 6.91 14.24 1.37
CA GLN A 112 7.23 13.24 0.35
C GLN A 112 8.49 12.46 0.72
N THR A 113 8.54 11.20 0.33
CA THR A 113 9.73 10.35 0.47
C THR A 113 9.82 9.34 -0.67
N ALA A 114 11.03 8.82 -0.89
CA ALA A 114 11.27 7.71 -1.80
C ALA A 114 11.28 6.40 -1.00
N CYS A 115 10.69 5.35 -1.57
CA CYS A 115 10.76 4.00 -1.03
C CYS A 115 11.29 3.02 -2.08
N GLU A 116 12.10 2.07 -1.63
CA GLU A 116 12.74 1.05 -2.47
C GLU A 116 12.27 -0.34 -2.05
N ARG A 117 12.06 -1.21 -3.04
CA ARG A 117 11.53 -2.56 -2.83
C ARG A 117 12.49 -3.37 -1.95
N LEU A 118 11.92 -4.04 -0.95
CA LEU A 118 12.63 -5.05 -0.17
C LEU A 118 12.77 -6.32 -1.01
N LYS A 119 14.02 -6.77 -1.18
CA LYS A 119 14.36 -8.00 -1.92
C LYS A 119 14.07 -9.25 -1.09
#